data_AF-A0A7R9MNA8-F1
#
_entry.id   AF-A0A7R9MNA8-F1
#
_cell.length_a   1.000
_cell.length_b   1.000
_cell.length_c   1.000
_cell.angle_alpha   90.00
_cell.angle_beta   90.00
_cell.angle_gamma   90.00
#
_symmetry.space_group_name_H-M   'P 1'
#
loop_
_entity.id
_entity.type
_entity.pdbx_description
1 polymer ?
#
loop_
_entity_poly.entity_id
_entity_poly.type
_entity_poly.pdbx_seq_one_letter_code
_entity_poly.pdbx_strand_id
1 'polypeptide(L)'
;ALYSDEDIYLLDDPLSAVDSEVANHIFDKCICDYLKTKTVVLVTHQIQFIQKATKILVLKEGRSLAFGTYEELLDSGIDFMSLISDNKYNVKQDISNENTNEIVMVDKMAENTLAVQNEESEPKDQFIADEYRHKGSVEGKVYWHYIRAGGGPLLISVILFTTIIYYFLDTYIDIYLSIW
;
A
#
# COMPACT_ATOMS: atom_id res chain seq x y z
N ALA A 1 12.60 20.47 3.62
CA ALA A 1 12.81 19.71 4.87
C ALA A 1 14.23 19.16 4.89
N LEU A 2 14.55 18.02 4.26
CA LEU A 2 15.89 17.42 4.44
C LEU A 2 17.09 18.31 4.03
N TYR A 3 16.88 19.22 3.07
CA TYR A 3 17.93 20.11 2.55
C TYR A 3 18.18 21.37 3.39
N SER A 4 17.31 21.69 4.35
CA SER A 4 17.41 22.94 5.13
C SER A 4 18.15 22.78 6.47
N ASP A 5 18.71 21.59 6.73
CA ASP A 5 19.55 21.24 7.89
C ASP A 5 19.06 21.85 9.22
N GLU A 6 17.77 21.70 9.52
CA GLU A 6 17.23 22.12 10.81
C GLU A 6 17.56 21.14 11.93
N ASP A 7 17.40 21.59 13.18
CA ASP A 7 17.56 20.74 14.38
C ASP A 7 16.28 19.96 14.73
N ILE A 8 15.12 20.44 14.26
CA ILE A 8 13.79 19.88 14.56
C ILE A 8 13.02 19.70 13.25
N TYR A 9 12.52 18.49 13.03
CA TYR A 9 11.69 18.12 11.89
C TYR A 9 10.29 17.72 12.36
N LEU A 10 9.28 18.37 11.79
CA LEU A 10 7.88 17.98 11.96
C LEU A 10 7.41 17.37 10.64
N LEU A 11 7.00 16.11 10.67
CA LEU A 11 6.60 15.35 9.49
C LEU A 11 5.13 14.94 9.63
N ASP A 12 4.25 15.51 8.81
CA ASP A 12 2.82 15.19 8.80
C ASP A 12 2.49 14.21 7.66
N ASP A 13 2.34 12.94 8.03
CA ASP A 13 2.07 11.78 7.17
C ASP A 13 2.84 11.74 5.83
N PRO A 14 4.18 11.88 5.83
CA PRO A 14 4.99 11.99 4.61
C PRO A 14 5.05 10.70 3.77
N LEU A 15 4.68 9.54 4.34
CA LEU A 15 4.87 8.21 3.74
C LEU A 15 3.58 7.58 3.20
N SER A 16 2.43 8.24 3.30
CA SER A 16 1.14 7.67 2.88
C SER A 16 0.90 7.68 1.37
N ALA A 17 1.57 8.58 0.64
CA ALA A 17 1.48 8.68 -0.81
C ALA A 17 2.41 7.71 -1.55
N VAL A 18 3.14 6.87 -0.82
CA VAL A 18 4.24 6.05 -1.35
C VAL A 18 3.99 4.58 -1.03
N ASP A 19 4.37 3.67 -1.93
CA ASP A 19 4.29 2.23 -1.73
C ASP A 19 5.08 1.78 -0.50
N SER A 20 4.62 0.71 0.16
CA SER A 20 5.17 0.25 1.45
C SER A 20 6.67 -0.06 1.40
N GLU A 21 7.18 -0.59 0.28
CA GLU A 21 8.62 -0.86 0.12
C GLU A 21 9.45 0.43 0.08
N VAL A 22 9.01 1.41 -0.71
CA VAL A 22 9.69 2.70 -0.83
C VAL A 22 9.53 3.50 0.46
N ALA A 23 8.36 3.43 1.12
CA ALA A 23 8.13 4.04 2.42
C ALA A 23 9.09 3.49 3.49
N ASN A 24 9.29 2.17 3.53
CA ASN A 24 10.30 1.55 4.40
C ASN A 24 11.72 2.03 4.06
N HIS A 25 12.06 2.11 2.78
CA HIS A 25 13.37 2.59 2.36
C HIS A 25 13.62 4.04 2.79
N ILE A 26 12.64 4.93 2.60
CA ILE A 26 12.71 6.33 3.02
C ILE A 26 12.79 6.42 4.56
N PHE A 27 11.98 5.64 5.27
CA PHE A 27 11.99 5.62 6.73
C PHE A 27 13.36 5.23 7.27
N ASP A 28 13.92 4.12 6.80
CA ASP A 28 15.21 3.62 7.30
C ASP A 28 16.37 4.54 6.89
N LYS A 29 16.44 4.97 5.63
CA LYS A 29 17.57 5.77 5.13
C LYS A 29 17.50 7.25 5.46
N CYS A 30 16.32 7.85 5.41
CA CYS A 30 16.18 9.29 5.63
C CYS A 30 15.87 9.58 7.10
N ILE A 31 14.91 8.88 7.71
CA ILE A 31 14.44 9.21 9.05
C ILE A 31 15.34 8.57 10.11
N CYS A 32 15.63 7.27 10.01
CA CYS A 32 16.44 6.57 11.01
C CYS A 32 17.95 6.81 10.86
N ASP A 33 18.48 6.80 9.63
CA ASP A 33 19.92 6.97 9.39
C ASP A 33 20.31 8.47 9.31
N TYR A 34 19.76 9.22 8.34
CA TYR A 34 20.17 10.61 8.10
C TYR A 34 19.76 11.58 9.22
N LEU A 35 18.53 11.45 9.74
CA LEU A 35 18.02 12.33 10.80
C LEU A 35 18.29 11.80 12.22
N LYS A 36 19.16 10.81 12.40
CA LYS A 36 19.45 10.17 13.70
C LYS A 36 19.87 11.14 14.80
N THR A 37 20.60 12.19 14.45
CA THR A 37 21.13 13.19 15.39
C THR A 37 20.17 14.35 15.63
N LYS A 38 19.05 14.40 14.90
CA LYS A 38 18.09 15.50 14.89
C LYS A 38 16.81 15.08 15.62
N THR A 39 16.02 16.06 16.07
CA THR A 39 14.73 15.77 16.68
C THR A 39 13.68 15.61 15.59
N VAL A 40 13.04 14.45 15.49
CA VAL A 40 12.00 14.18 14.49
C VAL A 40 10.69 13.85 15.19
N VAL A 41 9.63 14.58 14.85
CA VAL A 41 8.25 14.27 15.24
C VAL A 41 7.52 13.84 13.98
N LEU A 42 7.18 12.56 13.92
CA LEU A 42 6.45 11.96 12.81
C LEU A 42 5.00 11.69 13.22
N VAL A 43 4.07 12.31 12.51
CA VAL A 43 2.65 11.97 12.56
C VAL A 43 2.41 10.97 11.44
N THR A 44 1.89 9.79 11.76
CA THR A 44 1.55 8.79 10.76
C THR A 44 0.37 7.94 11.22
N HIS A 45 -0.42 7.48 10.25
CA HIS A 45 -1.45 6.48 10.46
C HIS A 45 -0.95 5.04 10.31
N GLN A 46 0.33 4.83 9.96
CA GLN A 46 0.87 3.51 9.65
C GLN A 46 1.59 2.89 10.86
N ILE A 47 1.12 1.72 11.35
CA ILE A 47 1.71 1.03 12.53
C ILE A 47 3.13 0.55 12.28
N GLN A 48 3.44 0.16 11.06
CA GLN A 48 4.70 -0.50 10.72
C GLN A 48 5.95 0.30 11.16
N PHE A 49 5.85 1.62 11.23
CA PHE A 49 6.94 2.50 11.65
C PHE A 49 7.02 2.72 13.17
N ILE A 50 5.94 2.42 13.90
CA ILE A 50 5.83 2.62 15.35
C ILE A 50 6.83 1.74 16.11
N GLN A 51 7.10 0.52 15.63
CA GLN A 51 8.04 -0.40 16.27
C GLN A 51 9.48 0.14 16.36
N LYS A 52 9.87 0.97 15.39
CA LYS A 52 11.22 1.58 15.32
C LYS A 52 11.27 2.96 16.01
N ALA A 53 10.14 3.46 16.52
CA ALA A 53 10.07 4.76 17.15
C ALA A 53 10.60 4.73 18.59
N THR A 54 11.28 5.80 19.00
CA THR A 54 11.84 5.92 20.36
C THR A 54 10.76 6.16 21.42
N LYS A 55 9.78 7.01 21.08
CA LYS A 55 8.62 7.33 21.92
C LYS A 55 7.41 7.49 21.02
N ILE A 56 6.27 7.02 21.51
CA ILE A 56 5.02 6.94 20.77
C ILE A 56 3.97 7.68 21.59
N LEU A 57 3.25 8.58 20.94
CA LEU A 57 2.10 9.29 21.50
C LEU A 57 0.85 8.85 20.74
N VAL A 58 -0.08 8.20 21.42
CA VAL A 58 -1.36 7.80 20.84
C VAL A 58 -2.40 8.87 21.15
N LEU A 59 -2.96 9.47 20.10
CA LEU A 59 -4.00 10.49 20.19
C LEU A 59 -5.35 9.91 19.79
N LYS A 60 -6.38 10.14 20.60
CA LYS A 60 -7.78 9.80 20.29
C LYS A 60 -8.67 11.00 20.61
N GLU A 61 -9.42 11.50 19.63
CA GLU A 61 -10.35 12.64 19.78
C GLU A 61 -9.68 13.88 20.43
N GLY A 62 -8.44 14.16 20.05
CA GLY A 62 -7.67 15.29 20.60
C GLY A 62 -7.17 15.09 22.03
N ARG A 63 -7.31 13.90 22.61
CA ARG A 63 -6.75 13.55 23.93
C ARG A 63 -5.59 12.56 23.79
N SER A 64 -4.58 12.73 24.63
CA SER A 64 -3.50 11.74 24.79
C SER A 64 -4.06 10.51 25.46
N LEU A 65 -4.21 9.42 24.71
CA LEU A 65 -4.64 8.13 25.21
C LEU A 65 -3.48 7.43 25.91
N ALA A 66 -2.29 7.51 25.33
CA ALA A 66 -1.08 6.93 25.93
C ALA A 66 0.21 7.53 25.37
N PHE A 67 1.27 7.43 26.17
CA PHE A 67 2.60 7.90 25.82
C PHE A 67 3.65 6.97 26.43
N GLY A 68 4.57 6.46 25.61
CA GLY A 68 5.56 5.50 26.08
C GLY A 68 6.45 4.94 24.97
N THR A 69 7.28 3.96 25.31
CA THR A 69 7.92 3.08 24.33
C THR A 69 6.93 2.06 23.78
N TYR A 70 7.31 1.35 22.72
CA TYR A 70 6.45 0.31 22.14
C TYR A 70 6.09 -0.79 23.16
N GLU A 71 7.07 -1.22 23.96
CA GLU A 71 6.90 -2.24 25.00
C GLU A 71 5.97 -1.77 26.13
N GLU A 72 6.17 -0.54 26.63
CA GLU A 72 5.32 0.05 27.68
C GLU A 72 3.84 0.13 27.25
N LEU A 73 3.61 0.43 25.97
CA LEU A 73 2.26 0.55 25.42
C LEU A 73 1.60 -0.81 25.20
N LEU A 74 2.37 -1.83 24.81
CA LEU A 74 1.88 -3.21 24.74
C LEU A 74 1.47 -3.73 26.12
N ASP A 75 2.29 -3.51 27.14
CA ASP A 75 2.00 -3.93 28.52
C ASP A 75 0.78 -3.23 29.11
N SER A 76 0.52 -1.98 28.68
CA SER A 76 -0.68 -1.24 29.08
C SER A 76 -1.98 -1.76 28.43
N GLY A 77 -1.90 -2.81 27.60
CA GLY A 77 -3.04 -3.42 26.93
C GLY A 77 -3.61 -2.59 25.78
N ILE A 78 -2.82 -1.65 25.24
CA ILE A 78 -3.23 -0.88 24.08
C ILE A 78 -3.03 -1.76 22.85
N ASP A 79 -4.14 -2.31 22.39
CA ASP A 79 -4.14 -3.08 21.17
C ASP A 79 -4.15 -2.13 19.96
N PHE A 80 -2.95 -1.81 19.47
CA PHE A 80 -2.75 -1.04 18.24
C PHE A 80 -3.45 -1.68 17.04
N MET A 81 -3.57 -3.02 17.01
CA MET A 81 -4.30 -3.72 15.96
C MET A 81 -5.78 -3.36 16.02
N SER A 82 -6.41 -3.32 17.19
CA SER A 82 -7.82 -2.89 17.31
C SER A 82 -8.05 -1.44 16.86
N LEU A 83 -7.09 -0.54 17.11
CA LEU A 83 -7.16 0.86 16.67
C LEU A 83 -7.07 1.00 15.14
N ILE A 84 -6.55 -0.02 14.46
CA ILE A 84 -6.23 0.01 13.02
C ILE A 84 -6.94 -1.12 12.27
N SER A 85 -7.73 -1.95 12.93
CA SER A 85 -8.55 -2.99 12.30
C SER A 85 -9.68 -2.41 11.43
N ASP A 86 -10.01 -1.13 11.58
CA ASP A 86 -10.81 -0.38 10.61
C ASP A 86 -10.03 -0.08 9.30
N ASN A 87 -8.71 -0.29 9.28
CA ASN A 87 -7.82 -0.04 8.16
C ASN A 87 -6.80 -1.18 7.97
N LYS A 88 -7.28 -2.26 7.34
CA LYS A 88 -6.53 -3.42 6.80
C LYS A 88 -5.00 -3.29 6.77
N TYR A 89 -4.28 -3.84 7.75
CA TYR A 89 -2.90 -4.29 7.56
C TYR A 89 -2.62 -5.59 8.31
N ASN A 90 -2.25 -6.62 7.54
CA ASN A 90 -1.75 -7.90 8.03
C ASN A 90 -0.29 -7.72 8.47
N VAL A 91 -0.04 -7.60 9.77
CA VAL A 91 1.32 -7.85 10.28
C VAL A 91 1.50 -9.35 10.37
N LYS A 92 2.11 -9.95 9.35
CA LYS A 92 2.77 -11.26 9.52
C LYS A 92 3.94 -11.02 10.46
N GLN A 93 3.82 -11.49 11.70
CA GLN A 93 4.93 -11.65 12.61
C GLN A 93 5.86 -12.75 12.06
N ASP A 94 6.98 -12.34 11.46
CA ASP A 94 8.16 -13.18 11.43
C ASP A 94 8.96 -12.88 12.70
N ILE A 95 8.65 -13.62 13.78
CA ILE A 95 9.56 -13.79 14.91
C ILE A 95 10.17 -15.17 14.72
N SER A 96 11.31 -15.22 14.04
CA SER A 96 12.26 -16.31 14.15
C SER A 96 13.05 -16.07 15.43
N ASN A 97 12.88 -16.88 16.47
CA ASN A 97 13.93 -17.17 17.43
C ASN A 97 13.66 -18.48 18.18
N GLU A 98 14.76 -19.20 18.38
CA GLU A 98 14.90 -20.62 18.66
C GLU A 98 14.54 -21.05 20.09
N ASN A 99 14.09 -22.31 20.19
CA ASN A 99 14.32 -23.31 21.25
C ASN A 99 13.89 -23.02 22.70
N THR A 100 12.88 -23.77 23.20
CA THR A 100 13.03 -24.87 24.19
C THR A 100 11.66 -25.36 24.74
N ASN A 101 11.36 -26.63 24.43
CA ASN A 101 10.66 -27.71 25.17
C ASN A 101 9.47 -27.48 26.15
N GLU A 102 8.43 -28.32 25.91
CA GLU A 102 7.52 -29.01 26.87
C GLU A 102 6.41 -28.18 27.57
N ILE A 103 5.09 -28.47 27.57
CA ILE A 103 4.28 -29.71 27.64
C ILE A 103 2.79 -29.41 27.21
N VAL A 104 2.21 -30.24 26.32
CA VAL A 104 0.91 -30.99 26.36
C VAL A 104 -0.38 -30.25 26.86
N MET A 105 -1.59 -30.22 26.24
CA MET A 105 -2.45 -31.27 25.66
C MET A 105 -3.68 -30.66 24.88
N VAL A 106 -3.93 -31.20 23.67
CA VAL A 106 -5.22 -31.68 23.09
C VAL A 106 -6.45 -30.75 22.98
N ASP A 107 -6.90 -30.47 21.74
CA ASP A 107 -8.17 -31.05 21.25
C ASP A 107 -8.28 -31.16 19.71
N LYS A 108 -9.07 -32.15 19.28
CA LYS A 108 -9.05 -32.89 18.01
C LYS A 108 -9.77 -32.20 16.83
N MET A 109 -9.40 -32.58 15.60
CA MET A 109 -10.18 -33.49 14.72
C MET A 109 -10.20 -33.08 13.22
N ALA A 110 -9.72 -33.99 12.37
CA ALA A 110 -10.17 -34.34 11.00
C ALA A 110 -9.01 -34.60 10.00
N GLU A 111 -9.00 -35.84 9.51
CA GLU A 111 -8.12 -36.53 8.55
C GLU A 111 -7.97 -35.78 7.20
N ASN A 112 -6.93 -35.95 6.36
CA ASN A 112 -6.52 -37.21 5.75
C ASN A 112 -5.20 -37.05 4.91
N THR A 113 -4.24 -37.96 5.12
CA THR A 113 -3.44 -38.72 4.11
C THR A 113 -2.43 -38.04 3.13
N LEU A 114 -1.13 -38.25 3.44
CA LEU A 114 0.03 -38.71 2.62
C LEU A 114 0.47 -37.95 1.34
N ALA A 115 1.69 -37.38 1.36
CA ALA A 115 2.90 -37.95 0.71
C ALA A 115 4.07 -36.94 0.75
N VAL A 116 5.20 -37.38 1.30
CA VAL A 116 6.50 -36.68 1.31
C VAL A 116 7.27 -37.07 0.06
N GLN A 117 7.79 -36.08 -0.69
CA GLN A 117 9.03 -36.19 -1.48
C GLN A 117 9.84 -34.90 -1.34
N ASN A 118 11.12 -35.06 -0.99
CA ASN A 118 12.17 -34.04 -0.89
C ASN A 118 13.02 -34.01 -2.18
N GLU A 119 13.92 -33.01 -2.25
CA GLU A 119 14.98 -32.71 -3.25
C GLU A 119 14.55 -31.65 -4.29
N GLU A 120 15.27 -30.56 -4.61
CA GLU A 120 16.59 -30.02 -4.27
C GLU A 120 16.64 -28.51 -4.66
N SER A 121 17.74 -27.82 -4.37
CA SER A 121 17.99 -26.37 -4.16
C SER A 121 18.25 -25.42 -5.37
N GLU A 122 17.87 -24.13 -5.18
CA GLU A 122 18.44 -22.80 -5.66
C GLU A 122 18.42 -22.42 -7.17
N PRO A 123 18.50 -21.12 -7.59
CA PRO A 123 18.26 -19.82 -6.92
C PRO A 123 17.26 -18.88 -7.67
N LYS A 124 16.98 -17.75 -7.01
CA LYS A 124 16.20 -16.55 -7.40
C LYS A 124 16.31 -16.09 -8.88
N ASP A 125 15.16 -15.77 -9.46
CA ASP A 125 14.93 -14.56 -10.27
C ASP A 125 13.42 -14.36 -10.48
N GLN A 126 12.73 -13.81 -9.47
CA GLN A 126 11.32 -13.44 -9.59
C GLN A 126 11.24 -11.98 -10.03
N PHE A 127 11.50 -11.77 -11.31
CA PHE A 127 11.10 -10.56 -12.03
C PHE A 127 9.57 -10.46 -12.00
N ILE A 128 9.10 -9.33 -11.50
CA ILE A 128 7.77 -8.76 -11.78
C ILE A 128 6.63 -9.67 -11.29
N ALA A 129 6.17 -9.42 -10.07
CA ALA A 129 4.83 -9.82 -9.68
C ALA A 129 3.84 -9.09 -10.60
N ASP A 130 3.39 -9.78 -11.64
CA ASP A 130 2.25 -9.37 -12.46
C ASP A 130 1.12 -8.99 -11.51
N GLU A 131 0.79 -7.70 -11.50
CA GLU A 131 -0.41 -7.17 -10.90
C GLU A 131 -1.57 -8.04 -11.38
N TYR A 132 -2.25 -8.73 -10.45
CA TYR A 132 -3.40 -9.60 -10.75
C TYR A 132 -4.54 -8.75 -11.32
N ARG A 133 -4.44 -8.43 -12.60
CA ARG A 133 -5.54 -7.94 -13.40
C ARG A 133 -6.58 -9.03 -13.42
N HIS A 134 -7.72 -8.77 -12.80
CA HIS A 134 -8.92 -9.56 -13.04
C HIS A 134 -9.23 -9.53 -14.54
N LYS A 135 -8.74 -10.51 -15.30
CA LYS A 135 -9.17 -10.80 -16.67
C LYS A 135 -10.55 -11.44 -16.57
N GLY A 136 -11.56 -10.60 -16.47
CA GLY A 136 -12.96 -10.95 -16.63
C GLY A 136 -13.64 -9.89 -17.47
N SER A 137 -14.55 -10.31 -18.36
CA SER A 137 -15.39 -9.38 -19.12
C SER A 137 -16.24 -8.59 -18.13
N VAL A 138 -15.93 -7.31 -17.96
CA VAL A 138 -16.78 -6.40 -17.20
C VAL A 138 -18.15 -6.35 -17.86
N GLU A 139 -19.20 -6.54 -17.06
CA GLU A 139 -20.58 -6.48 -17.51
C GLU A 139 -20.87 -5.12 -18.16
N GLY A 140 -21.53 -5.10 -19.33
CA GLY A 140 -21.77 -3.86 -20.11
C GLY A 140 -22.44 -2.73 -19.32
N LYS A 141 -23.15 -3.08 -18.25
CA LYS A 141 -23.76 -2.15 -17.29
C LYS A 141 -22.72 -1.28 -16.57
N VAL A 142 -21.53 -1.80 -16.29
CA VAL A 142 -20.44 -1.07 -15.61
C VAL A 142 -19.96 0.08 -16.50
N TYR A 143 -19.74 -0.17 -17.78
CA TYR A 143 -19.39 0.88 -18.75
C TYR A 143 -20.42 2.01 -18.77
N TRP A 144 -21.71 1.66 -18.70
CA TRP A 144 -22.77 2.67 -18.68
C TRP A 144 -22.73 3.58 -17.43
N HIS A 145 -22.34 3.04 -16.28
CA HIS A 145 -22.16 3.85 -15.06
C HIS A 145 -20.96 4.79 -15.18
N TYR A 146 -19.84 4.32 -15.74
CA TYR A 146 -18.68 5.18 -16.01
C TYR A 146 -19.00 6.31 -16.98
N ILE A 147 -19.73 6.01 -18.06
CA ILE A 147 -20.17 7.02 -19.04
C ILE A 147 -21.11 8.04 -18.41
N ARG A 148 -22.02 7.61 -17.53
CA ARG A 148 -22.93 8.49 -16.79
C ARG A 148 -22.17 9.43 -15.84
N ALA A 149 -21.13 8.94 -15.16
CA ALA A 149 -20.35 9.71 -14.19
C ALA A 149 -19.34 10.68 -14.85
N GLY A 150 -18.75 10.31 -16.00
CA GLY A 150 -17.67 11.06 -16.67
C GLY A 150 -18.10 12.20 -17.61
N GLY A 151 -19.38 12.62 -17.61
CA GLY A 151 -19.88 13.69 -18.48
C GLY A 151 -21.09 13.32 -19.34
N GLY A 152 -21.60 12.09 -19.19
CA GLY A 152 -22.83 11.62 -19.83
C GLY A 152 -22.65 11.23 -21.31
N PRO A 153 -23.69 10.64 -21.93
CA PRO A 153 -23.62 10.16 -23.31
C PRO A 153 -23.44 11.29 -24.34
N LEU A 154 -23.76 12.53 -23.98
CA LEU A 154 -23.60 13.69 -24.85
C LEU A 154 -22.13 13.96 -25.19
N LEU A 155 -21.24 13.89 -24.19
CA LEU A 155 -19.80 14.14 -24.39
C LEU A 155 -19.19 13.11 -25.36
N ILE A 156 -19.53 11.83 -25.18
CA ILE A 156 -19.08 10.75 -26.07
C ILE A 156 -19.60 10.95 -27.49
N SER A 157 -20.87 11.35 -27.64
CA SER A 157 -21.43 11.67 -28.95
C SER A 157 -20.68 12.81 -29.65
N VAL A 158 -20.28 13.86 -28.91
CA VAL A 158 -19.52 14.99 -29.46
C VAL A 158 -18.11 14.55 -29.88
N ILE A 159 -17.44 13.71 -29.09
CA ILE A 159 -16.12 13.16 -29.45
C ILE A 159 -16.24 12.34 -30.74
N LEU A 160 -17.19 11.41 -30.81
CA LEU A 160 -17.40 10.58 -32.00
C LEU A 160 -17.74 11.41 -33.24
N PHE A 161 -18.58 12.43 -33.09
CA PHE A 161 -18.92 13.30 -34.21
C PHE A 161 -17.70 14.08 -34.73
N THR A 162 -16.88 14.58 -33.81
CA THR A 162 -15.65 15.33 -34.16
C THR A 162 -14.63 14.43 -34.85
N THR A 163 -14.47 13.17 -34.40
CA THR A 163 -13.55 12.23 -35.06
C THR A 163 -14.05 11.83 -36.45
N ILE A 164 -15.35 11.62 -36.62
CA ILE A 164 -15.94 11.33 -37.93
C ILE A 164 -15.68 12.47 -38.91
N ILE A 165 -15.96 13.71 -38.52
CA ILE A 165 -15.69 14.89 -39.37
C ILE A 165 -14.21 14.98 -39.74
N TYR A 166 -13.32 14.76 -38.78
CA TYR A 166 -11.88 14.78 -39.03
C TYR A 166 -11.47 13.77 -40.12
N TYR A 167 -11.91 12.51 -40.01
CA TYR A 167 -11.61 11.50 -41.03
C TYR A 167 -12.19 11.83 -42.41
N PHE A 168 -13.39 12.41 -42.46
CA PHE A 168 -13.98 12.85 -43.72
C PHE A 168 -13.18 13.97 -44.38
N LEU A 169 -12.73 14.96 -43.61
CA LEU A 169 -11.91 16.06 -44.12
C LEU A 169 -10.56 15.56 -44.63
N ASP A 170 -9.91 14.68 -43.88
CA ASP A 170 -8.62 14.07 -44.26
C ASP A 170 -8.74 13.31 -45.59
N THR A 171 -9.74 12.44 -45.69
CA THR A 171 -10.04 11.69 -46.92
C THR A 171 -10.38 12.63 -48.09
N TYR A 172 -11.11 13.71 -47.83
CA TYR A 172 -11.46 14.70 -48.84
C TYR A 172 -10.22 15.46 -49.36
N ILE A 173 -9.32 15.86 -48.47
CA ILE A 173 -8.05 16.52 -48.82
C ILE A 173 -7.20 15.58 -49.68
N ASP A 174 -7.08 14.31 -49.30
CA ASP A 174 -6.31 13.32 -50.06
C ASP A 174 -6.87 13.10 -51.47
N ILE A 175 -8.20 12.98 -51.60
CA ILE A 175 -8.85 12.86 -52.92
C ILE A 175 -8.61 14.13 -53.75
N TYR A 176 -8.71 15.30 -53.14
CA TYR A 176 -8.49 16.57 -53.83
C TYR A 176 -7.05 16.70 -54.34
N LEU A 177 -6.06 16.37 -53.50
CA LEU A 177 -4.65 16.33 -53.89
C LEU A 177 -4.34 15.25 -54.92
N SER A 178 -5.10 14.15 -54.96
CA SER A 178 -4.94 13.11 -55.97
C SER A 178 -5.50 13.50 -57.35
N ILE A 179 -6.41 14.47 -57.42
CA ILE A 179 -7.02 14.93 -58.68
C ILE A 179 -6.19 16.04 -59.34
N TRP A 180 -5.39 16.77 -58.57
CA TRP A 180 -4.47 17.81 -59.05
C TRP A 180 -3.09 17.24 -59.36
#